data_AF-A0A4U2YTW6-F1
#
_entry.id   AF-A0A4U2YTW6-F1
#
_cell.length_a   1.000
_cell.length_b   1.000
_cell.length_c   1.000
_cell.angle_alpha   90.00
_cell.angle_beta   90.00
_cell.angle_gamma   90.00
#
_symmetry.space_group_name_H-M   'P 1'
#
loop_
_entity.id
_entity.type
_entity.pdbx_description
1 polymer ?
#
loop_
_entity_poly.entity_id
_entity_poly.type
_entity_poly.pdbx_seq_one_letter_code
_entity_poly.pdbx_strand_id
1 'polypeptide(L)'
;MSGDERNGTAQASTQAAAPAARAATTTESVVVRRPGEGPATWAMGSLFEHLVSASDTGGRLGVSLVTQPPGIATPLHRHTKEAEAFLVLEGRVSYRAGDETYELDDGCFIYLPPTVPHAFRIRGTSPTRFVAFTAPGGLMGLYDEVGIPAAERRLPGADGQSPEVELPKWVEVGPRYGLEVVGPGIPE
;
A
#
# COMPACT_ATOMS: atom_id res chain seq x y z
N MET A 1 19.43 72.68 5.87
CA MET A 1 19.79 72.17 7.20
C MET A 1 19.13 70.82 7.37
N SER A 2 19.94 69.77 7.60
CA SER A 2 19.61 68.45 8.16
C SER A 2 18.60 67.60 7.36
N GLY A 3 19.00 66.51 6.70
CA GLY A 3 19.33 65.21 7.31
C GLY A 3 18.03 64.39 7.39
N ASP A 4 17.87 63.27 6.69
CA ASP A 4 18.36 61.98 7.17
C ASP A 4 18.24 60.91 6.05
N GLU A 5 19.38 60.35 5.67
CA GLU A 5 19.51 59.20 4.77
C GLU A 5 19.30 57.92 5.57
N ARG A 6 18.30 57.10 5.22
CA ARG A 6 18.23 55.71 5.67
C ARG A 6 18.52 54.76 4.53
N ASN A 7 19.82 54.49 4.41
CA ASN A 7 20.41 53.32 3.78
C ASN A 7 20.27 52.11 4.72
N GLY A 8 19.96 50.91 4.21
CA GLY A 8 19.78 49.73 5.06
C GLY A 8 19.36 48.46 4.33
N THR A 9 20.20 48.01 3.39
CA THR A 9 20.50 46.59 3.04
C THR A 9 19.40 45.53 3.23
N ALA A 10 18.77 45.13 2.13
CA ALA A 10 18.07 43.85 2.02
C ALA A 10 19.10 42.70 2.00
N GLN A 11 19.12 41.88 3.06
CA GLN A 11 19.84 40.61 3.06
C GLN A 11 19.07 39.60 2.22
N ALA A 12 19.55 39.34 1.01
CA ALA A 12 19.14 38.17 0.23
C ALA A 12 19.80 36.93 0.85
N SER A 13 19.03 36.14 1.58
CA SER A 13 19.43 34.82 2.06
C SER A 13 19.35 33.81 0.91
N THR A 14 20.49 33.57 0.24
CA THR A 14 20.64 32.44 -0.67
C THR A 14 20.76 31.15 0.14
N GLN A 15 19.64 30.46 0.34
CA GLN A 15 19.66 29.11 0.87
C GLN A 15 20.13 28.15 -0.23
N ALA A 16 21.38 27.68 -0.11
CA ALA A 16 21.95 26.69 -1.02
C ALA A 16 21.11 25.40 -0.97
N ALA A 17 20.63 24.96 -2.14
CA ALA A 17 19.95 23.69 -2.27
C ALA A 17 20.90 22.55 -1.89
N ALA A 18 20.45 21.67 -0.98
CA ALA A 18 21.17 20.46 -0.61
C ALA A 18 21.36 19.56 -1.85
N PRO A 19 22.50 18.85 -1.96
CA PRO A 19 22.74 17.97 -3.11
C PRO A 19 21.72 16.82 -3.08
N ALA A 20 21.07 16.59 -4.23
CA ALA A 20 20.19 15.45 -4.42
C ALA A 20 20.95 14.15 -4.09
N ALA A 21 20.39 13.34 -3.20
CA ALA A 21 20.93 12.04 -2.86
C ALA A 21 21.08 11.21 -4.15
N ARG A 22 22.30 10.73 -4.40
CA ARG A 22 22.63 9.92 -5.57
C ARG A 22 21.79 8.64 -5.50
N ALA A 23 20.81 8.51 -6.40
CA ALA A 23 20.00 7.31 -6.52
C ALA A 23 20.93 6.11 -6.68
N ALA A 24 20.85 5.15 -5.76
CA ALA A 24 21.48 3.86 -5.95
C ALA A 24 20.90 3.26 -7.23
N THR A 25 21.75 2.99 -8.21
CA THR A 25 21.35 2.30 -9.44
C THR A 25 21.00 0.87 -9.07
N THR A 26 19.73 0.61 -8.79
CA THR A 26 19.19 -0.74 -8.64
C THR A 26 19.27 -1.42 -10.02
N THR A 27 20.15 -2.41 -10.17
CA THR A 27 20.16 -3.24 -11.38
C THR A 27 18.94 -4.15 -11.31
N GLU A 28 17.92 -3.81 -12.09
CA GLU A 28 16.75 -4.67 -12.25
C GLU A 28 17.19 -5.98 -12.93
N SER A 29 16.81 -7.10 -12.32
CA SER A 29 17.10 -8.44 -12.83
C SER A 29 15.81 -9.21 -13.05
N VAL A 30 15.86 -10.25 -13.87
CA VAL A 30 14.72 -11.17 -14.03
C VAL A 30 14.41 -11.82 -12.68
N VAL A 31 13.17 -11.66 -12.21
CA VAL A 31 12.68 -12.29 -10.97
C VAL A 31 11.84 -13.50 -11.31
N VAL A 32 12.17 -14.63 -10.69
CA VAL A 32 11.35 -15.85 -10.70
C VAL A 32 11.17 -16.29 -9.26
N ARG A 33 9.92 -16.52 -8.86
CA ARG A 33 9.53 -17.11 -7.58
C ARG A 33 8.59 -18.27 -7.85
N ARG A 34 8.90 -19.47 -7.36
CA ARG A 34 7.88 -20.54 -7.32
C ARG A 34 6.89 -20.26 -6.20
N PRO A 35 5.72 -20.92 -6.19
CA PRO A 35 4.77 -20.80 -5.10
C PRO A 35 5.44 -21.00 -3.73
N GLY A 36 5.25 -20.04 -2.82
CA GLY A 36 5.83 -20.05 -1.48
C GLY A 36 7.29 -19.59 -1.35
N GLU A 37 8.03 -19.36 -2.45
CA GLU A 37 9.46 -18.98 -2.39
C GLU A 37 9.71 -17.47 -2.19
N GLY A 38 8.68 -16.63 -2.34
CA GLY A 38 8.79 -15.18 -2.12
C GLY A 38 8.81 -14.79 -0.64
N PRO A 39 9.35 -13.61 -0.27
CA PRO A 39 9.14 -13.03 1.05
C PRO A 39 7.64 -12.94 1.34
N ALA A 40 7.26 -13.16 2.59
CA ALA A 40 5.87 -13.08 3.00
C ALA A 40 5.73 -12.38 4.34
N THR A 41 4.62 -11.68 4.50
CA THR A 41 4.34 -10.83 5.66
C THR A 41 2.93 -11.13 6.16
N TRP A 42 2.81 -11.30 7.47
CA TRP A 42 1.54 -11.22 8.16
C TRP A 42 1.31 -9.79 8.61
N ALA A 43 0.25 -9.17 8.08
CA ALA A 43 -0.16 -7.82 8.41
C ALA A 43 -1.67 -7.70 8.30
N MET A 44 -2.30 -6.96 9.21
CA MET A 44 -3.74 -6.64 9.15
C MET A 44 -4.61 -7.90 9.05
N GLY A 45 -4.26 -8.94 9.82
CA GLY A 45 -4.94 -10.25 9.79
C GLY A 45 -4.83 -11.01 8.46
N SER A 46 -3.96 -10.58 7.55
CA SER A 46 -3.83 -11.08 6.18
C SER A 46 -2.43 -11.66 5.93
N LEU A 47 -2.31 -12.48 4.89
CA LEU A 47 -1.02 -12.94 4.36
C LEU A 47 -0.71 -12.21 3.05
N PHE A 48 0.44 -11.56 2.97
CA PHE A 48 0.98 -10.95 1.77
C PHE A 48 2.21 -11.75 1.32
N GLU A 49 2.14 -12.42 0.18
CA GLU A 49 3.28 -13.09 -0.45
C GLU A 49 3.80 -12.22 -1.61
N HIS A 50 4.98 -11.65 -1.47
CA HIS A 50 5.57 -10.77 -2.48
C HIS A 50 6.07 -11.58 -3.67
N LEU A 51 5.39 -11.44 -4.81
CA LEU A 51 5.82 -11.99 -6.09
C LEU A 51 6.94 -11.13 -6.69
N VAL A 52 6.81 -9.80 -6.52
CA VAL A 52 7.87 -8.84 -6.81
C VAL A 52 7.71 -7.61 -5.91
N SER A 53 8.79 -7.13 -5.31
CA SER A 53 8.78 -5.94 -4.44
C SER A 53 9.27 -4.69 -5.18
N ALA A 54 9.04 -3.50 -4.61
CA ALA A 54 9.56 -2.25 -5.16
C ALA A 54 11.10 -2.28 -5.37
N SER A 55 11.84 -2.94 -4.49
CA SER A 55 13.29 -3.10 -4.63
C SER A 55 13.69 -3.91 -5.85
N ASP A 56 12.87 -4.87 -6.27
CA ASP A 56 13.18 -5.73 -7.43
C ASP A 56 12.96 -4.99 -8.75
N THR A 57 12.08 -3.99 -8.77
CA THR A 57 11.59 -3.29 -9.98
C THR A 57 12.03 -1.83 -10.06
N GLY A 58 13.05 -1.43 -9.29
CA GLY A 58 13.47 -0.03 -9.22
C GLY A 58 12.34 0.92 -8.80
N GLY A 59 11.36 0.42 -8.05
CA GLY A 59 10.18 1.13 -7.58
C GLY A 59 8.99 1.15 -8.54
N ARG A 60 9.10 0.56 -9.73
CA ARG A 60 8.07 0.71 -10.79
C ARG A 60 6.82 -0.12 -10.55
N LEU A 61 6.95 -1.28 -9.91
CA LEU A 61 5.87 -2.24 -9.72
C LEU A 61 6.06 -3.05 -8.44
N GLY A 62 4.98 -3.23 -7.70
CA GLY A 62 4.88 -4.18 -6.59
C GLY A 62 3.73 -5.12 -6.87
N VAL A 63 3.94 -6.43 -6.68
CA VAL A 63 2.90 -7.45 -6.86
C VAL A 63 2.94 -8.44 -5.72
N SER A 64 1.80 -8.64 -5.08
CA SER A 64 1.64 -9.63 -4.01
C SER A 64 0.46 -10.54 -4.27
N LEU A 65 0.63 -11.82 -3.98
CA LEU A 65 -0.49 -12.73 -3.76
C LEU A 65 -0.97 -12.51 -2.33
N VAL A 66 -2.21 -12.06 -2.17
CA VAL A 66 -2.80 -11.71 -0.89
C VAL A 66 -3.90 -12.70 -0.53
N THR A 67 -3.87 -13.21 0.70
CA THR A 67 -4.95 -14.03 1.27
C THR A 67 -5.55 -13.30 2.46
N GLN A 68 -6.87 -13.13 2.48
CA GLN A 68 -7.58 -12.40 3.54
C GLN A 68 -8.78 -13.20 4.08
N PRO A 69 -9.01 -13.20 5.41
CA PRO A 69 -10.14 -13.91 6.00
C PRO A 69 -11.49 -13.24 5.68
N PRO A 70 -12.60 -13.98 5.80
CA PRO A 70 -13.95 -13.44 5.74
C PRO A 70 -14.15 -12.21 6.64
N GLY A 71 -14.90 -11.23 6.16
CA GLY A 71 -15.31 -10.08 6.95
C GLY A 71 -14.27 -8.96 7.07
N ILE A 72 -13.01 -9.18 6.65
CA ILE A 72 -12.02 -8.10 6.56
C ILE A 72 -12.54 -7.00 5.65
N ALA A 73 -12.37 -5.76 6.10
CA ALA A 73 -12.75 -4.58 5.36
C ALA A 73 -11.69 -3.49 5.50
N THR A 74 -11.49 -2.71 4.45
CA THR A 74 -10.70 -1.48 4.53
C THR A 74 -11.61 -0.29 4.84
N PRO A 75 -11.10 0.78 5.47
CA PRO A 75 -11.78 2.07 5.40
C PRO A 75 -11.88 2.54 3.93
N LEU A 76 -12.73 3.54 3.67
CA LEU A 76 -12.66 4.28 2.42
C LEU A 76 -11.37 5.08 2.42
N HIS A 77 -10.52 4.82 1.44
CA HIS A 77 -9.20 5.43 1.35
C HIS A 77 -8.84 5.69 -0.12
N ARG A 78 -7.76 6.42 -0.36
CA ARG A 78 -7.19 6.62 -1.69
C ARG A 78 -5.67 6.55 -1.61
N HIS A 79 -5.06 6.21 -2.73
CA HIS A 79 -3.60 6.21 -2.89
C HIS A 79 -3.21 7.43 -3.72
N THR A 80 -2.32 8.26 -3.20
CA THR A 80 -1.93 9.53 -3.83
C THR A 80 -0.81 9.36 -4.84
N LYS A 81 -0.14 8.20 -4.86
CA LYS A 81 1.00 7.93 -5.75
C LYS A 81 0.71 6.77 -6.70
N GLU A 82 0.09 5.71 -6.19
CA GLU A 82 -0.08 4.44 -6.87
C GLU A 82 -1.40 4.34 -7.64
N ALA A 83 -1.35 3.75 -8.82
CA ALA A 83 -2.47 3.00 -9.36
C ALA A 83 -2.48 1.61 -8.73
N GLU A 84 -3.67 1.06 -8.49
CA GLU A 84 -3.85 -0.27 -7.91
C GLU A 84 -4.66 -1.15 -8.86
N ALA A 85 -4.39 -2.46 -8.87
CA ALA A 85 -5.28 -3.41 -9.54
C ALA A 85 -5.35 -4.71 -8.76
N PHE A 86 -6.53 -5.35 -8.74
CA PHE A 86 -6.73 -6.68 -8.16
C PHE A 86 -7.18 -7.67 -9.24
N LEU A 87 -6.62 -8.88 -9.20
CA LEU A 87 -7.17 -10.06 -9.87
C LEU A 87 -7.63 -11.06 -8.80
N VAL A 88 -8.94 -11.28 -8.67
CA VAL A 88 -9.48 -12.26 -7.73
C VAL A 88 -9.22 -13.66 -8.28
N LEU A 89 -8.56 -14.50 -7.48
CA LEU A 89 -8.26 -15.89 -7.83
C LEU A 89 -9.28 -16.85 -7.25
N GLU A 90 -9.75 -16.56 -6.03
CA GLU A 90 -10.69 -17.38 -5.27
C GLU A 90 -11.41 -16.49 -4.26
N GLY A 91 -12.74 -16.61 -4.15
CA GLY A 91 -13.55 -15.95 -3.14
C GLY A 91 -14.43 -14.84 -3.68
N ARG A 92 -14.89 -13.94 -2.79
CA ARG A 92 -15.79 -12.84 -3.15
C ARG A 92 -15.45 -11.56 -2.42
N VAL A 93 -15.46 -10.46 -3.15
CA VAL A 93 -15.16 -9.12 -2.63
C VAL A 93 -16.24 -8.16 -3.08
N SER A 94 -16.87 -7.44 -2.14
CA SER A 94 -17.61 -6.23 -2.51
C SER A 94 -16.62 -5.08 -2.52
N TYR A 95 -16.54 -4.38 -3.64
CA TYR A 95 -15.55 -3.35 -3.91
C TYR A 95 -16.26 -2.04 -4.27
N ARG A 96 -16.02 -0.99 -3.49
CA ARG A 96 -16.47 0.36 -3.82
C ARG A 96 -15.31 1.10 -4.48
N ALA A 97 -15.53 1.69 -5.64
CA ALA A 97 -14.57 2.56 -6.32
C ALA A 97 -15.29 3.79 -6.88
N GLY A 98 -14.91 4.97 -6.39
CA GLY A 98 -15.66 6.20 -6.62
C GLY A 98 -17.08 6.10 -6.06
N ASP A 99 -18.05 6.33 -6.95
CA ASP A 99 -19.48 6.30 -6.62
C ASP A 99 -20.14 4.94 -6.88
N GLU A 100 -19.40 3.99 -7.45
CA GLU A 100 -19.91 2.69 -7.85
C GLU A 100 -19.45 1.57 -6.90
N THR A 101 -20.25 0.50 -6.85
CA THR A 101 -19.95 -0.72 -6.11
C THR A 101 -20.02 -1.91 -7.06
N TYR A 102 -19.03 -2.78 -6.94
CA TYR A 102 -18.80 -3.97 -7.76
C TYR A 102 -18.73 -5.19 -6.86
N GLU A 103 -19.35 -6.28 -7.27
CA GLU A 103 -19.13 -7.58 -6.66
C GLU A 103 -18.13 -8.35 -7.54
N LEU A 104 -16.97 -8.66 -6.98
CA LEU A 104 -15.89 -9.35 -7.65
C LEU A 104 -15.80 -10.79 -7.14
N ASP A 105 -15.75 -11.75 -8.06
CA ASP A 105 -15.55 -13.17 -7.78
C ASP A 105 -14.40 -13.74 -8.63
N ASP A 106 -14.20 -15.06 -8.59
CA ASP A 106 -13.09 -15.76 -9.25
C ASP A 106 -12.92 -15.33 -10.73
N GLY A 107 -11.73 -14.81 -11.04
CA GLY A 107 -11.37 -14.34 -12.39
C GLY A 107 -11.72 -12.87 -12.66
N CYS A 108 -12.43 -12.19 -11.76
CA CYS A 108 -12.69 -10.76 -11.89
C CYS A 108 -11.39 -9.95 -11.70
N PHE A 109 -11.23 -8.93 -12.55
CA PHE A 109 -10.13 -7.97 -12.49
C PHE A 109 -10.69 -6.55 -12.34
N ILE A 110 -10.10 -5.76 -11.45
CA ILE A 110 -10.41 -4.34 -11.29
C ILE A 110 -9.10 -3.53 -11.32
N TYR A 111 -9.16 -2.37 -11.95
CA TYR A 111 -8.08 -1.38 -11.98
C TYR A 111 -8.58 -0.04 -11.43
N LEU A 112 -7.76 0.57 -10.59
CA LEU A 112 -8.00 1.83 -9.90
C LEU A 112 -6.91 2.82 -10.30
N PRO A 113 -7.26 3.87 -11.05
CA PRO A 113 -6.36 5.00 -11.25
C PRO A 113 -5.95 5.62 -9.91
N PRO A 114 -4.79 6.29 -9.83
CA PRO A 114 -4.40 7.01 -8.63
C PRO A 114 -5.48 7.99 -8.18
N THR A 115 -5.55 8.22 -6.87
CA THR A 115 -6.45 9.15 -6.17
C THR A 115 -7.93 8.79 -6.14
N VAL A 116 -8.38 7.75 -6.87
CA VAL A 116 -9.78 7.28 -6.81
C VAL A 116 -10.06 6.71 -5.40
N PRO A 117 -11.03 7.27 -4.65
CA PRO A 117 -11.43 6.71 -3.36
C PRO A 117 -12.03 5.32 -3.54
N HIS A 118 -11.57 4.37 -2.72
CA HIS A 118 -12.04 3.00 -2.76
C HIS A 118 -12.02 2.33 -1.39
N ALA A 119 -12.83 1.30 -1.27
CA ALA A 119 -12.87 0.41 -0.12
C ALA A 119 -13.26 -0.98 -0.59
N PHE A 120 -12.85 -2.02 0.13
CA PHE A 120 -13.39 -3.34 -0.10
C PHE A 120 -13.77 -4.03 1.20
N ARG A 121 -14.62 -5.06 1.08
CA ARG A 121 -14.83 -6.03 2.15
C ARG A 121 -14.92 -7.45 1.58
N ILE A 122 -14.20 -8.36 2.21
CA ILE A 122 -14.20 -9.78 1.91
C ILE A 122 -15.53 -10.40 2.35
N ARG A 123 -16.22 -11.05 1.42
CA ARG A 123 -17.53 -11.67 1.62
C ARG A 123 -17.45 -13.20 1.69
N GLY A 124 -18.55 -13.80 2.14
CA GLY A 124 -18.68 -15.26 2.26
C GLY A 124 -18.12 -15.80 3.58
N THR A 125 -17.88 -17.11 3.62
CA THR A 125 -17.43 -17.85 4.81
C THR A 125 -16.03 -18.44 4.67
N SER A 126 -15.39 -18.24 3.52
CA SER A 126 -14.05 -18.75 3.20
C SER A 126 -13.11 -17.58 2.87
N PRO A 127 -11.79 -17.72 3.11
CA PRO A 127 -10.82 -16.70 2.72
C PRO A 127 -10.90 -16.36 1.23
N THR A 128 -10.59 -15.11 0.90
CA THR A 128 -10.39 -14.69 -0.50
C THR A 128 -8.91 -14.59 -0.80
N ARG A 129 -8.53 -15.03 -2.00
CA ARG A 129 -7.18 -14.95 -2.55
C ARG A 129 -7.20 -14.11 -3.81
N PHE A 130 -6.32 -13.12 -3.90
CA PHE A 130 -6.21 -12.24 -5.06
C PHE A 130 -4.77 -11.81 -5.28
N VAL A 131 -4.44 -11.44 -6.52
CA VAL A 131 -3.18 -10.77 -6.84
C VAL A 131 -3.40 -9.27 -6.78
N ALA A 132 -2.68 -8.59 -5.90
CA ALA A 132 -2.66 -7.14 -5.79
C ALA A 132 -1.45 -6.57 -6.54
N PHE A 133 -1.69 -5.56 -7.36
CA PHE A 133 -0.68 -4.83 -8.13
C PHE A 133 -0.68 -3.37 -7.68
N THR A 134 0.51 -2.78 -7.52
CA THR A 134 0.67 -1.35 -7.28
C THR A 134 1.76 -0.78 -8.19
N ALA A 135 1.46 0.36 -8.81
CA ALA A 135 2.39 1.08 -9.67
C ALA A 135 2.32 2.60 -9.38
N PRO A 136 3.37 3.23 -8.83
CA PRO A 136 4.65 2.64 -8.37
C PRO A 136 4.49 1.54 -7.31
N GLY A 137 5.51 0.70 -7.11
CA GLY A 137 5.40 -0.48 -6.23
C GLY A 137 5.53 -0.22 -4.73
N GLY A 138 5.67 1.05 -4.32
CA GLY A 138 6.07 1.43 -2.96
C GLY A 138 5.07 1.02 -1.88
N LEU A 139 3.77 1.04 -2.20
CA LEU A 139 2.69 0.78 -1.24
C LEU A 139 2.80 -0.59 -0.56
N MET A 140 3.29 -1.63 -1.25
CA MET A 140 3.43 -2.97 -0.66
C MET A 140 4.34 -2.98 0.58
N GLY A 141 5.32 -2.07 0.64
CA GLY A 141 6.20 -1.92 1.80
C GLY A 141 5.50 -1.41 3.07
N LEU A 142 4.31 -0.79 2.94
CA LEU A 142 3.48 -0.41 4.08
C LEU A 142 3.16 -1.62 4.95
N TYR A 143 2.80 -2.74 4.33
CA TYR A 143 2.40 -3.95 5.05
C TYR A 143 3.60 -4.65 5.70
N ASP A 144 4.78 -4.59 5.07
CA ASP A 144 6.04 -5.06 5.67
C ASP A 144 6.43 -4.23 6.89
N GLU A 145 6.19 -2.92 6.83
CA GLU A 145 6.45 -2.04 7.96
C GLU A 145 5.43 -2.26 9.09
N VAL A 146 4.14 -2.44 8.78
CA VAL A 146 3.09 -2.62 9.79
C VAL A 146 3.17 -4.00 10.47
N GLY A 147 3.33 -5.04 9.67
CA GLY A 147 3.27 -6.43 10.09
C GLY A 147 4.61 -7.01 10.53
N ILE A 148 4.70 -8.33 10.42
CA ILE A 148 5.88 -9.13 10.70
C ILE A 148 6.11 -10.17 9.59
N PRO A 149 7.34 -10.68 9.40
CA PRO A 149 7.58 -11.78 8.48
C PRO A 149 6.69 -12.98 8.81
N ALA A 150 5.99 -13.50 7.80
CA ALA A 150 5.11 -14.66 7.95
C ALA A 150 5.94 -15.92 8.19
N ALA A 151 5.71 -16.59 9.32
CA ALA A 151 6.37 -17.85 9.64
C ALA A 151 5.91 -19.00 8.72
N GLU A 152 4.66 -18.93 8.23
CA GLU A 152 4.04 -19.94 7.37
C GLU A 152 3.19 -19.29 6.26
N ARG A 153 2.88 -20.05 5.20
CA ARG A 153 1.98 -19.63 4.11
C ARG A 153 0.51 -19.95 4.43
N ARG A 154 0.04 -19.33 5.51
CA ARG A 154 -1.37 -19.34 5.94
C ARG A 154 -1.74 -17.98 6.51
N LEU A 155 -3.03 -17.78 6.78
CA LEU A 155 -3.47 -16.65 7.57
C LEU A 155 -2.85 -16.69 8.99
N PRO A 156 -2.52 -15.52 9.58
CA PRO A 156 -2.03 -15.47 10.94
C PRO A 156 -3.10 -15.96 11.93
N GLY A 157 -2.69 -16.73 12.93
CA GLY A 157 -3.50 -17.08 14.08
C GLY A 157 -3.11 -16.21 15.28
N ALA A 158 -3.09 -16.80 16.47
CA ALA A 158 -2.59 -16.14 17.69
C ALA A 158 -1.08 -15.85 17.66
N ASP A 159 -0.37 -16.39 16.68
CA ASP A 159 1.05 -16.19 16.41
C ASP A 159 1.33 -14.97 15.49
N GLY A 160 0.29 -14.33 14.96
CA GLY A 160 0.39 -13.04 14.29
C GLY A 160 0.43 -11.87 15.25
N GLN A 161 0.68 -10.68 14.71
CA GLN A 161 0.59 -9.44 15.48
C GLN A 161 -0.89 -9.03 15.66
N SER A 162 -1.26 -8.51 16.84
CA SER A 162 -2.65 -8.15 17.11
C SER A 162 -3.05 -6.85 16.39
N PRO A 163 -4.34 -6.68 16.06
CA PRO A 163 -4.85 -5.43 15.50
C PRO A 163 -4.58 -4.21 16.39
N GLU A 164 -4.49 -4.39 17.72
CA GLU A 164 -4.18 -3.32 18.67
C GLU A 164 -2.79 -2.72 18.45
N VAL A 165 -1.85 -3.49 17.89
CA VAL A 165 -0.51 -3.03 17.53
C VAL A 165 -0.46 -2.57 16.07
N GLU A 166 -1.09 -3.30 15.16
CA GLU A 166 -1.04 -3.02 13.72
C GLU A 166 -1.82 -1.77 13.32
N LEU A 167 -3.04 -1.57 13.85
CA LEU A 167 -3.90 -0.46 13.44
C LEU A 167 -3.30 0.92 13.75
N PRO A 168 -2.78 1.20 14.97
CA PRO A 168 -2.14 2.48 15.25
C PRO A 168 -0.94 2.74 14.34
N LYS A 169 -0.14 1.69 14.10
CA LYS A 169 1.03 1.78 13.23
C LYS A 169 0.62 2.05 11.78
N TRP A 170 -0.38 1.36 11.26
CA TRP A 170 -0.89 1.59 9.91
C TRP A 170 -1.39 3.04 9.72
N VAL A 171 -2.09 3.58 10.72
CA VAL A 171 -2.53 5.00 10.71
C VAL A 171 -1.34 5.95 10.72
N GLU A 172 -0.33 5.68 11.55
CA GLU A 172 0.89 6.50 11.64
C GLU A 172 1.68 6.50 10.32
N VAL A 173 1.86 5.32 9.72
CA VAL A 173 2.82 5.14 8.62
C VAL A 173 2.18 5.24 7.23
N GLY A 174 0.87 4.97 7.11
CA GLY A 174 0.11 5.02 5.85
C GLY A 174 0.35 6.28 5.00
N PRO A 175 0.29 7.51 5.58
CA PRO A 175 0.55 8.74 4.83
C PRO A 175 1.94 8.81 4.19
N ARG A 176 2.98 8.19 4.78
CA ARG A 176 4.33 8.13 4.18
C ARG A 176 4.32 7.35 2.87
N TYR A 177 3.45 6.34 2.77
CA TYR A 177 3.24 5.55 1.55
C TYR A 177 2.22 6.19 0.60
N GLY A 178 1.63 7.33 0.95
CA GLY A 178 0.64 8.01 0.11
C GLY A 178 -0.79 7.50 0.30
N LEU A 179 -1.04 6.70 1.34
CA LEU A 179 -2.38 6.24 1.69
C LEU A 179 -3.09 7.28 2.56
N GLU A 180 -4.30 7.67 2.16
CA GLU A 180 -5.14 8.62 2.89
C GLU A 180 -6.53 8.03 3.16
N VAL A 181 -6.94 7.97 4.42
CA VAL A 181 -8.30 7.59 4.82
C VAL A 181 -9.25 8.76 4.61
N VAL A 182 -10.33 8.54 3.88
CA VAL A 182 -11.30 9.57 3.50
C VAL A 182 -12.74 9.24 3.89
N GLY A 183 -12.97 8.10 4.56
CA GLY A 183 -14.29 7.76 5.09
C GLY A 183 -14.39 6.35 5.70
N PRO A 184 -15.58 5.98 6.17
CA PRO A 184 -15.83 4.65 6.70
C PRO A 184 -15.77 3.59 5.59
N GLY A 185 -15.44 2.36 5.98
CA GLY A 185 -15.43 1.21 5.07
C GLY A 185 -16.83 0.77 4.67
N ILE A 186 -16.89 -0.28 3.85
CA ILE A 186 -18.17 -0.92 3.48
C ILE A 186 -18.74 -1.60 4.74
N PRO A 187 -20.01 -1.35 5.11
CA PRO A 187 -20.68 -2.06 6.20
C PRO A 187 -20.70 -3.59 5.99
N GLU A 188 -21.04 -4.33 7.04
CA GLU A 188 -21.27 -5.78 6.96
C GLU A 188 -22.41 -6.10 6.00
#